data_AF-A0A536I841-F1
#
_entry.id   AF-A0A536I841-F1
#
_cell.length_a   1.000
_cell.length_b   1.000
_cell.length_c   1.000
_cell.angle_alpha   90.00
_cell.angle_beta   90.00
_cell.angle_gamma   90.00
#
_symmetry.space_group_name_H-M   'P 1'
#
loop_
_entity.id
_entity.type
_entity.pdbx_description
1 polymer ?
#
loop_
_entity_poly.entity_id
_entity_poly.type
_entity_poly.pdbx_seq_one_letter_code
_entity_poly.pdbx_strand_id
1 'polypeptide(L)'
;MEKLAWALLVALLVTACAPAERSASAVEPAPTPSAPQSPLPTPPASAAAEPAPSIESATPVPQPVPQTVAALRPPSIRLIPAAFPLSKPQPLVEISLATLSGAIGTRTEQTAQLKQLDQWWWPEYVKLLNRVASGDTPEMRSQFAQWHVGTAYGDRLRPWLYGPEGQRTFEAGGLVIDRILGKPWGRLAMVEARMTLIAHIPRVKDQVRVLRVRLIPQPQGSWYVLDAYDEAARRWRAGDAPLYSIAAIEKDLPSYVGGYLWNESYVRGGQKQYPINYTETRFWSARRAAIEELNARFAGGALVDRHFEDLTLQILRFDDTTFLGDGVATVRLAGTLVEVDGKGTKTSQRFTQLLKFYRQSSAFAVYYPVDAQEDDGSWDSGGDLALGLVDRRYG
;
A
#
# COMPACT_ATOMS: atom_id res chain seq x y z
N MET A 1 -37.27 15.57 34.08
CA MET A 1 -35.91 15.76 33.53
C MET A 1 -35.11 14.53 33.89
N GLU A 2 -35.29 13.48 33.08
CA GLU A 2 -34.63 12.19 33.23
C GLU A 2 -33.42 12.11 32.29
N LYS A 3 -32.39 11.45 32.80
CA LYS A 3 -31.09 11.19 32.21
C LYS A 3 -31.23 10.18 31.06
N LEU A 4 -30.57 10.40 29.92
CA LEU A 4 -30.35 9.37 28.91
C LEU A 4 -28.85 9.13 28.78
N ALA A 5 -28.47 7.94 29.24
CA ALA A 5 -27.13 7.43 29.42
C ALA A 5 -26.48 7.05 28.08
N TRP A 6 -25.19 7.31 27.97
CA TRP A 6 -24.31 6.80 26.93
C TRP A 6 -23.84 5.41 27.34
N ALA A 7 -24.36 4.39 26.64
CA ALA A 7 -23.73 3.09 26.37
C ALA A 7 -24.68 2.32 25.44
N LEU A 8 -24.16 1.73 24.35
CA LEU A 8 -24.50 0.39 23.82
C LEU A 8 -23.78 0.21 22.46
N LEU A 9 -23.20 -0.96 22.12
CA LEU A 9 -23.72 -2.28 22.48
C LEU A 9 -22.64 -3.37 22.68
N VAL A 10 -22.71 -4.04 23.83
CA VAL A 10 -22.01 -5.28 24.21
C VAL A 10 -22.95 -6.48 23.99
N ALA A 11 -22.40 -7.57 23.47
CA ALA A 11 -23.04 -8.86 23.24
C ALA A 11 -23.35 -9.63 24.55
N LEU A 12 -24.45 -10.40 24.56
CA LEU A 12 -24.71 -11.44 25.57
C LEU A 12 -25.30 -12.70 24.91
N LEU A 13 -24.63 -13.83 25.16
CA LEU A 13 -24.92 -15.20 24.74
C LEU A 13 -25.99 -15.87 25.60
N VAL A 14 -26.84 -16.73 25.01
CA VAL A 14 -27.31 -18.01 25.61
C VAL A 14 -27.48 -19.08 24.51
N THR A 15 -27.20 -20.31 24.92
CA THR A 15 -26.80 -21.55 24.23
C THR A 15 -27.91 -22.49 23.72
N ALA A 16 -27.53 -23.25 22.67
CA ALA A 16 -27.79 -24.68 22.37
C ALA A 16 -29.21 -25.21 22.04
N CYS A 17 -29.36 -25.69 20.79
CA CYS A 17 -29.55 -27.11 20.45
C CYS A 17 -29.42 -27.34 18.93
N ALA A 18 -28.58 -28.30 18.53
CA ALA A 18 -28.65 -28.98 17.22
C ALA A 18 -29.63 -30.18 17.34
N PRO A 19 -30.14 -30.83 16.27
CA PRO A 19 -29.32 -31.47 15.22
C PRO A 19 -29.87 -31.44 13.76
N ALA A 20 -28.93 -31.75 12.85
CA ALA A 20 -28.96 -32.44 11.53
C ALA A 20 -30.26 -32.61 10.71
N GLU A 21 -30.19 -32.42 9.38
CA GLU A 21 -30.15 -33.50 8.36
C GLU A 21 -30.07 -33.04 6.88
N ARG A 22 -29.64 -33.97 6.01
CA ARG A 22 -29.29 -33.88 4.57
C ARG A 22 -30.49 -33.92 3.62
N SER A 23 -30.29 -33.44 2.37
CA SER A 23 -30.51 -34.14 1.05
C SER A 23 -30.81 -33.13 -0.08
N ALA A 24 -30.01 -33.08 -1.18
CA ALA A 24 -30.23 -33.65 -2.54
C ALA A 24 -31.50 -33.10 -3.27
N SER A 25 -31.58 -32.79 -4.57
CA SER A 25 -30.87 -33.20 -5.80
C SER A 25 -31.32 -32.31 -7.00
N ALA A 26 -30.53 -32.32 -8.10
CA ALA A 26 -30.78 -32.16 -9.56
C ALA A 26 -32.04 -31.42 -10.12
N VAL A 27 -32.03 -30.75 -11.29
CA VAL A 27 -31.94 -31.31 -12.67
C VAL A 27 -31.83 -30.16 -13.72
N GLU A 28 -31.06 -30.42 -14.78
CA GLU A 28 -30.94 -29.68 -16.07
C GLU A 28 -31.84 -30.32 -17.16
N PRO A 29 -32.30 -29.59 -18.20
CA PRO A 29 -32.08 -30.14 -19.56
C PRO A 29 -31.87 -29.13 -20.73
N ALA A 30 -30.80 -29.38 -21.49
CA ALA A 30 -30.58 -29.54 -22.96
C ALA A 30 -31.57 -29.11 -24.10
N PRO A 31 -31.12 -29.00 -25.39
CA PRO A 31 -31.62 -28.06 -26.42
C PRO A 31 -32.11 -28.62 -27.80
N THR A 32 -32.53 -27.68 -28.70
CA THR A 32 -32.59 -27.66 -30.21
C THR A 32 -33.69 -28.46 -30.97
N PRO A 33 -34.13 -28.10 -32.23
CA PRO A 33 -33.32 -27.86 -33.46
C PRO A 33 -33.81 -26.77 -34.48
N SER A 34 -33.04 -26.58 -35.57
CA SER A 34 -33.19 -25.61 -36.68
C SER A 34 -33.36 -26.27 -38.09
N ALA A 35 -33.57 -25.41 -39.12
CA ALA A 35 -33.27 -25.51 -40.58
C ALA A 35 -34.51 -25.49 -41.53
N PRO A 36 -34.44 -25.11 -42.85
CA PRO A 36 -33.27 -25.07 -43.78
C PRO A 36 -33.16 -23.87 -44.81
N GLN A 37 -32.31 -24.03 -45.85
CA GLN A 37 -31.40 -23.08 -46.57
C GLN A 37 -31.72 -22.71 -48.07
N SER A 38 -31.10 -21.58 -48.55
CA SER A 38 -30.39 -21.24 -49.85
C SER A 38 -31.05 -21.25 -51.27
N PRO A 39 -30.45 -20.71 -52.41
CA PRO A 39 -29.21 -19.89 -52.68
C PRO A 39 -29.26 -18.72 -53.78
N LEU A 40 -28.15 -17.92 -53.87
CA LEU A 40 -27.44 -17.01 -54.88
C LEU A 40 -28.04 -16.45 -56.23
N PRO A 41 -27.54 -15.33 -56.88
CA PRO A 41 -26.17 -15.14 -57.49
C PRO A 41 -25.55 -13.68 -57.60
N THR A 42 -24.41 -13.50 -58.32
CA THR A 42 -23.39 -12.37 -58.33
C THR A 42 -23.27 -11.58 -59.71
N PRO A 43 -22.29 -10.65 -59.99
CA PRO A 43 -22.33 -9.15 -60.14
C PRO A 43 -22.14 -8.59 -61.61
N PRO A 44 -21.95 -7.26 -61.85
CA PRO A 44 -20.59 -6.65 -62.02
C PRO A 44 -20.43 -5.13 -61.67
N ALA A 45 -19.22 -4.58 -61.86
CA ALA A 45 -18.72 -3.25 -61.43
C ALA A 45 -18.87 -2.09 -62.46
N SER A 46 -18.92 -0.82 -62.00
CA SER A 46 -18.56 0.40 -62.76
C SER A 46 -18.39 1.63 -61.83
N ALA A 47 -17.54 2.58 -62.20
CA ALA A 47 -17.13 3.78 -61.44
C ALA A 47 -17.61 5.10 -62.10
N ALA A 48 -17.94 6.15 -61.32
CA ALA A 48 -17.65 7.59 -61.58
C ALA A 48 -18.43 8.58 -60.64
N ALA A 49 -17.69 9.54 -60.06
CA ALA A 49 -17.96 10.96 -59.71
C ALA A 49 -19.17 11.45 -58.84
N GLU A 50 -18.82 12.34 -57.89
CA GLU A 50 -19.54 13.29 -56.97
C GLU A 50 -20.59 14.27 -57.59
N PRO A 51 -21.29 15.16 -56.83
CA PRO A 51 -21.89 15.10 -55.47
C PRO A 51 -23.33 15.72 -55.40
N ALA A 52 -24.10 15.43 -54.35
CA ALA A 52 -25.15 16.34 -53.84
C ALA A 52 -25.55 16.00 -52.37
N PRO A 53 -25.77 16.99 -51.49
CA PRO A 53 -25.95 16.77 -50.06
C PRO A 53 -27.39 16.33 -49.75
N SER A 54 -27.55 15.22 -49.04
CA SER A 54 -28.80 14.90 -48.35
C SER A 54 -28.65 15.18 -46.86
N ILE A 55 -29.43 16.14 -46.37
CA ILE A 55 -29.59 16.48 -44.97
C ILE A 55 -30.41 15.35 -44.34
N GLU A 56 -29.75 14.33 -43.79
CA GLU A 56 -30.40 13.39 -42.88
C GLU A 56 -30.49 14.03 -41.50
N SER A 57 -31.72 14.26 -41.05
CA SER A 57 -32.04 14.63 -39.68
C SER A 57 -31.61 13.50 -38.74
N ALA A 58 -30.42 13.62 -38.16
CA ALA A 58 -29.96 12.74 -37.11
C ALA A 58 -30.87 12.89 -35.90
N THR A 59 -31.68 11.86 -35.64
CA THR A 59 -32.35 11.68 -34.35
C THR A 59 -31.23 11.59 -33.29
N PRO A 60 -31.23 12.44 -32.25
CA PRO A 60 -30.18 12.37 -31.25
C PRO A 60 -30.28 11.03 -30.53
N VAL A 61 -29.30 10.15 -30.77
CA VAL A 61 -29.05 9.00 -29.91
C VAL A 61 -28.87 9.55 -28.51
N PRO A 62 -29.66 9.13 -27.49
CA PRO A 62 -29.42 9.56 -26.13
C PRO A 62 -28.01 9.13 -25.74
N GLN A 63 -27.10 10.10 -25.68
CA GLN A 63 -25.79 9.88 -25.10
C GLN A 63 -26.02 9.38 -23.67
N PRO A 64 -25.39 8.27 -23.24
CA PRO A 64 -25.39 7.93 -21.83
C PRO A 64 -24.82 9.12 -21.09
N VAL A 65 -25.65 9.81 -20.31
CA VAL A 65 -25.21 10.87 -19.42
C VAL A 65 -24.12 10.25 -18.56
N PRO A 66 -22.87 10.77 -18.58
CA PRO A 66 -21.89 10.33 -17.62
C PRO A 66 -22.52 10.54 -16.25
N GLN A 67 -22.82 9.46 -15.54
CA GLN A 67 -23.18 9.56 -14.13
C GLN A 67 -21.92 10.03 -13.42
N THR A 68 -21.72 11.35 -13.36
CA THR A 68 -20.62 11.95 -12.64
C THR A 68 -20.91 11.75 -11.16
N VAL A 69 -20.45 10.62 -10.64
CA VAL A 69 -20.44 10.34 -9.20
C VAL A 69 -19.68 11.49 -8.53
N ALA A 70 -20.27 12.11 -7.52
CA ALA A 70 -19.62 13.20 -6.80
C ALA A 70 -18.30 12.69 -6.20
N ALA A 71 -17.19 13.40 -6.48
CA ALA A 71 -15.87 12.99 -6.03
C ALA A 71 -15.63 13.43 -4.58
N LEU A 72 -15.47 12.45 -3.69
CA LEU A 72 -15.08 12.68 -2.30
C LEU A 72 -13.58 13.02 -2.22
N ARG A 73 -13.23 14.14 -1.59
CA ARG A 73 -11.83 14.54 -1.37
C ARG A 73 -11.39 14.21 0.06
N PRO A 74 -10.15 13.74 0.29
CA PRO A 74 -9.62 13.62 1.64
C PRO A 74 -9.64 14.97 2.35
N PRO A 75 -9.97 15.01 3.65
CA PRO A 75 -10.03 16.25 4.38
C PRO A 75 -8.62 16.81 4.62
N SER A 76 -8.50 18.14 4.57
CA SER A 76 -7.25 18.84 4.88
C SER A 76 -7.02 18.87 6.39
N ILE A 77 -5.82 18.48 6.82
CA ILE A 77 -5.45 18.40 8.23
C ILE A 77 -4.34 19.41 8.52
N ARG A 78 -4.56 20.29 9.49
CA ARG A 78 -3.51 21.19 10.00
C ARG A 78 -2.68 20.46 11.04
N LEU A 79 -1.43 20.17 10.74
CA LEU A 79 -0.49 19.67 11.73
C LEU A 79 -0.19 20.79 12.76
N ILE A 80 -0.22 20.44 14.04
CA ILE A 80 0.34 21.22 15.13
C ILE A 80 1.73 20.65 15.41
N PRO A 81 2.81 21.35 15.01
CA PRO A 81 4.16 20.86 15.23
C PRO A 81 4.41 20.63 16.71
N ALA A 82 5.06 19.54 17.03
CA ALA A 82 5.42 19.22 18.40
C ALA A 82 6.80 18.55 18.42
N ALA A 83 7.66 18.96 19.34
CA ALA A 83 8.86 18.19 19.63
C ALA A 83 8.43 16.93 20.38
N PHE A 84 8.43 15.78 19.70
CA PHE A 84 8.25 14.48 20.31
C PHE A 84 9.59 13.73 20.35
N PRO A 85 9.86 12.98 21.43
CA PRO A 85 11.08 12.18 21.49
C PRO A 85 11.02 11.08 20.44
N LEU A 86 12.14 10.87 19.75
CA LEU A 86 12.44 9.61 19.09
C LEU A 86 13.15 8.73 20.13
N SER A 87 12.75 7.48 20.27
CA SER A 87 13.49 6.51 21.07
C SER A 87 14.75 6.08 20.30
N LYS A 88 15.55 5.21 20.92
CA LYS A 88 16.70 4.61 20.25
C LYS A 88 16.19 3.36 19.52
N PRO A 89 16.34 3.25 18.18
CA PRO A 89 15.85 2.11 17.44
C PRO A 89 16.57 0.84 17.90
N GLN A 90 15.84 -0.28 17.92
CA GLN A 90 16.45 -1.57 18.19
C GLN A 90 17.21 -2.06 16.95
N PRO A 91 18.34 -2.76 17.14
CA PRO A 91 19.06 -3.37 16.03
C PRO A 91 18.19 -4.47 15.40
N LEU A 92 18.37 -4.68 14.10
CA LEU A 92 17.83 -5.86 13.44
C LEU A 92 18.55 -7.12 13.97
N VAL A 93 17.80 -8.21 14.06
CA VAL A 93 18.31 -9.50 14.52
C VAL A 93 18.60 -10.39 13.33
N GLU A 94 19.70 -11.14 13.37
CA GLU A 94 19.95 -12.13 12.32
C GLU A 94 18.97 -13.29 12.48
N ILE A 95 18.32 -13.64 11.37
CA ILE A 95 17.36 -14.73 11.31
C ILE A 95 17.78 -15.72 10.23
N SER A 96 17.26 -16.94 10.33
CA SER A 96 17.46 -18.00 9.37
C SER A 96 16.14 -18.37 8.72
N LEU A 97 16.18 -19.06 7.58
CA LEU A 97 14.97 -19.65 6.97
C LEU A 97 14.23 -20.61 7.93
N ALA A 98 14.94 -21.17 8.92
CA ALA A 98 14.36 -22.02 9.97
C ALA A 98 13.70 -21.23 11.09
N THR A 99 14.18 -20.01 11.39
CA THR A 99 13.71 -19.16 12.49
C THR A 99 12.82 -18.00 12.04
N LEU A 100 12.51 -17.89 10.74
CA LEU A 100 11.46 -16.99 10.24
C LEU A 100 10.16 -17.25 11.01
N SER A 101 9.85 -16.36 11.96
CA SER A 101 8.75 -16.56 12.89
C SER A 101 7.46 -16.00 12.32
N GLY A 102 6.44 -16.84 12.34
CA GLY A 102 5.05 -16.48 12.14
C GLY A 102 4.23 -17.73 11.85
N ALA A 103 2.90 -17.60 11.83
CA ALA A 103 2.02 -18.69 11.42
C ALA A 103 2.49 -19.25 10.05
N ILE A 104 2.30 -20.55 9.81
CA ILE A 104 2.83 -21.33 8.67
C ILE A 104 2.69 -20.59 7.30
N GLY A 105 1.69 -19.72 7.12
CA GLY A 105 1.53 -18.84 5.95
C GLY A 105 2.67 -17.81 5.75
N THR A 106 3.03 -17.06 6.78
CA THR A 106 4.04 -15.99 6.71
C THR A 106 5.45 -16.47 6.40
N ARG A 107 5.80 -17.70 6.79
CA ARG A 107 7.11 -18.30 6.48
C ARG A 107 7.20 -18.66 4.99
N THR A 108 6.11 -19.20 4.44
CA THR A 108 6.01 -19.54 3.02
C THR A 108 6.14 -18.29 2.15
N GLU A 109 5.44 -17.22 2.52
CA GLU A 109 5.50 -15.92 1.83
C GLU A 109 6.90 -15.30 1.86
N GLN A 110 7.53 -15.21 3.04
CA GLN A 110 8.88 -14.65 3.17
C GLN A 110 9.92 -15.51 2.43
N THR A 111 9.76 -16.83 2.44
CA THR A 111 10.62 -17.73 1.65
C THR A 111 10.41 -17.52 0.15
N ALA A 112 9.17 -17.32 -0.30
CA ALA A 112 8.87 -16.99 -1.69
C ALA A 112 9.47 -15.63 -2.09
N GLN A 113 9.37 -14.62 -1.22
CA GLN A 113 9.94 -13.30 -1.43
C GLN A 113 11.47 -13.33 -1.53
N LEU A 114 12.14 -14.15 -0.72
CA LEU A 114 13.58 -14.38 -0.82
C LEU A 114 13.96 -15.11 -2.11
N LYS A 115 13.16 -16.09 -2.56
CA LYS A 115 13.37 -16.75 -3.87
C LYS A 115 13.22 -15.78 -5.04
N GLN A 116 12.28 -14.83 -4.94
CA GLN A 116 12.06 -13.81 -5.97
C GLN A 116 13.27 -12.89 -6.17
N LEU A 117 14.17 -12.76 -5.18
CA LEU A 117 15.41 -11.98 -5.35
C LEU A 117 16.27 -12.51 -6.49
N ASP A 118 16.52 -13.82 -6.50
CA ASP A 118 17.38 -14.46 -7.50
C ASP A 118 16.61 -14.75 -8.79
N GLN A 119 15.37 -15.23 -8.68
CA GLN A 119 14.58 -15.69 -9.84
C GLN A 119 14.04 -14.55 -10.72
N TRP A 120 13.82 -13.37 -10.14
CA TRP A 120 13.15 -12.27 -10.85
C TRP A 120 13.84 -10.93 -10.64
N TRP A 121 14.00 -10.50 -9.39
CA TRP A 121 14.44 -9.14 -9.09
C TRP A 121 15.85 -8.87 -9.62
N TRP A 122 16.81 -9.78 -9.39
CA TRP A 122 18.19 -9.61 -9.84
C TRP A 122 18.33 -9.54 -11.37
N PRO A 123 17.74 -10.47 -12.15
CA PRO A 123 17.66 -10.33 -13.60
C PRO A 123 17.05 -9.01 -14.07
N GLU A 124 15.95 -8.55 -13.47
CA GLU A 124 15.31 -7.29 -13.83
C GLU A 124 16.17 -6.07 -13.47
N TYR A 125 16.86 -6.11 -12.34
CA TYR A 125 17.82 -5.06 -11.97
C TYR A 125 18.97 -4.98 -12.97
N VAL A 126 19.50 -6.11 -13.46
CA VAL A 126 20.52 -6.11 -14.52
C VAL A 126 19.98 -5.54 -15.84
N LYS A 127 18.72 -5.83 -16.21
CA LYS A 127 18.07 -5.20 -17.37
C LYS A 127 17.96 -3.68 -17.20
N LEU A 128 17.61 -3.22 -15.99
CA LEU A 128 17.62 -1.79 -15.66
C LEU A 128 19.02 -1.19 -15.80
N LEU A 129 20.07 -1.85 -15.29
CA LEU A 129 21.45 -1.38 -15.44
C LEU A 129 21.86 -1.25 -16.92
N ASN A 130 21.48 -2.23 -17.76
CA ASN A 130 21.70 -2.18 -19.22
C ASN A 130 20.97 -1.00 -19.87
N ARG A 131 19.71 -0.77 -19.49
CA ARG A 131 18.92 0.36 -20.00
C ARG A 131 19.58 1.68 -19.64
N VAL A 132 19.97 1.85 -18.38
CA VAL A 132 20.66 3.05 -17.90
C VAL A 132 22.01 3.21 -18.61
N ALA A 133 22.78 2.14 -18.81
CA ALA A 133 24.07 2.22 -19.51
C ALA A 133 23.96 2.56 -21.00
N SER A 134 22.82 2.27 -21.63
CA SER A 134 22.56 2.64 -23.03
C SER A 134 22.33 4.14 -23.25
N GLY A 135 22.02 4.90 -22.19
CA GLY A 135 21.86 6.35 -22.25
C GLY A 135 21.46 6.99 -20.92
N ASP A 136 21.78 8.27 -20.72
CA ASP A 136 21.46 9.00 -19.48
C ASP A 136 20.33 10.01 -19.69
N THR A 137 19.12 9.51 -19.94
CA THR A 137 17.92 10.35 -20.06
C THR A 137 17.29 10.65 -18.70
N PRO A 138 16.56 11.77 -18.53
CA PRO A 138 15.82 12.05 -17.30
C PRO A 138 14.88 10.90 -16.89
N GLU A 139 14.21 10.30 -17.86
CA GLU A 139 13.32 9.14 -17.69
C GLU A 139 14.07 7.94 -17.09
N MET A 140 15.23 7.59 -17.67
CA MET A 140 16.06 6.48 -17.19
C MET A 140 16.63 6.76 -15.79
N ARG A 141 17.00 8.01 -15.48
CA ARG A 141 17.41 8.41 -14.13
C ARG A 141 16.28 8.24 -13.12
N SER A 142 15.05 8.61 -13.50
CA SER A 142 13.87 8.44 -12.65
C SER A 142 13.58 6.96 -12.40
N GLN A 143 13.56 6.13 -13.46
CA GLN A 143 13.39 4.68 -13.33
C GLN A 143 14.48 4.04 -12.48
N PHE A 144 15.73 4.49 -12.62
CA PHE A 144 16.82 3.98 -11.80
C PHE A 144 16.68 4.37 -10.32
N ALA A 145 16.31 5.63 -10.04
CA ALA A 145 16.06 6.09 -8.68
C ALA A 145 14.91 5.31 -7.99
N GLN A 146 13.90 4.87 -8.74
CA GLN A 146 12.79 4.07 -8.22
C GLN A 146 13.18 2.68 -7.70
N TRP A 147 14.40 2.20 -7.92
CA TRP A 147 14.88 0.92 -7.36
C TRP A 147 15.73 1.10 -6.09
N HIS A 148 15.90 2.34 -5.65
CA HIS A 148 16.82 2.72 -4.60
C HIS A 148 16.10 3.52 -3.50
N VAL A 149 16.51 3.30 -2.26
CA VAL A 149 16.10 4.16 -1.16
C VAL A 149 17.03 5.38 -1.15
N GLY A 150 16.51 6.53 -1.61
CA GLY A 150 17.32 7.73 -1.82
C GLY A 150 18.23 7.64 -3.05
N THR A 151 19.10 8.64 -3.24
CA THR A 151 19.90 8.76 -4.49
C THR A 151 21.37 8.37 -4.33
N ALA A 152 21.88 8.31 -3.09
CA ALA A 152 23.32 8.26 -2.83
C ALA A 152 24.04 7.05 -3.45
N TYR A 153 23.43 5.87 -3.41
CA TYR A 153 24.03 4.70 -4.07
C TYR A 153 23.92 4.78 -5.59
N GLY A 154 22.75 5.16 -6.11
CA GLY A 154 22.53 5.30 -7.54
C GLY A 154 23.50 6.31 -8.19
N ASP A 155 23.69 7.47 -7.56
CA ASP A 155 24.61 8.50 -8.02
C ASP A 155 26.07 8.02 -8.11
N ARG A 156 26.46 7.03 -7.32
CA ARG A 156 27.82 6.44 -7.36
C ARG A 156 27.93 5.26 -8.32
N LEU A 157 26.90 4.44 -8.47
CA LEU A 157 26.91 3.35 -9.44
C LEU A 157 26.92 3.91 -10.87
N ARG A 158 26.17 5.00 -11.10
CA ARG A 158 25.96 5.62 -12.41
C ARG A 158 27.24 5.97 -13.17
N PRO A 159 28.25 6.67 -12.61
CA PRO A 159 29.52 6.92 -13.31
C PRO A 159 30.23 5.65 -13.78
N TRP A 160 30.10 4.55 -13.05
CA TRP A 160 30.67 3.28 -13.49
C TRP A 160 29.85 2.61 -14.60
N LEU A 161 28.54 2.82 -14.65
CA LEU A 161 27.73 2.34 -15.79
C LEU A 161 28.18 2.98 -17.11
N TYR A 162 28.68 4.22 -17.06
CA TYR A 162 29.15 5.00 -18.20
C TYR A 162 30.69 5.13 -18.28
N GLY A 163 31.43 4.15 -17.76
CA GLY A 163 32.90 4.25 -17.63
C GLY A 163 33.63 4.65 -18.94
N PRO A 164 34.84 5.22 -18.84
CA PRO A 164 35.54 5.84 -19.98
C PRO A 164 35.96 4.85 -21.08
N GLU A 165 35.90 3.55 -20.80
CA GLU A 165 36.33 2.45 -21.67
C GLU A 165 35.32 2.14 -22.80
N GLY A 166 34.17 2.82 -22.82
CA GLY A 166 33.14 2.68 -23.86
C GLY A 166 31.81 2.16 -23.32
N GLN A 167 30.86 1.97 -24.24
CA GLN A 167 29.52 1.48 -23.91
C GLN A 167 29.60 0.07 -23.31
N ARG A 168 28.92 -0.12 -22.19
CA ARG A 168 28.92 -1.36 -21.41
C ARG A 168 27.58 -2.06 -21.53
N THR A 169 27.59 -3.39 -21.63
CA THR A 169 26.44 -4.22 -21.32
C THR A 169 26.76 -5.11 -20.13
N PHE A 170 25.72 -5.59 -19.47
CA PHE A 170 25.82 -6.30 -18.21
C PHE A 170 25.09 -7.63 -18.25
N GLU A 171 25.73 -8.65 -17.73
CA GLU A 171 25.18 -9.98 -17.51
C GLU A 171 25.12 -10.29 -16.00
N ALA A 172 24.05 -10.95 -15.61
CA ALA A 172 23.86 -11.47 -14.26
C ALA A 172 24.76 -12.70 -14.05
N GLY A 173 25.83 -12.57 -13.25
CA GLY A 173 26.68 -13.71 -12.89
C GLY A 173 26.07 -14.56 -11.75
N GLY A 174 25.54 -13.93 -10.71
CA GLY A 174 24.83 -14.64 -9.63
C GLY A 174 24.54 -13.77 -8.40
N LEU A 175 23.60 -14.20 -7.56
CA LEU A 175 23.22 -13.55 -6.31
C LEU A 175 23.43 -14.51 -5.12
N VAL A 176 24.09 -14.02 -4.07
CA VAL A 176 24.30 -14.74 -2.81
C VAL A 176 23.78 -13.89 -1.67
N ILE A 177 22.87 -14.43 -0.86
CA ILE A 177 22.41 -13.78 0.37
C ILE A 177 23.39 -14.16 1.48
N ASP A 178 24.10 -13.17 2.02
CA ASP A 178 25.07 -13.37 3.09
C ASP A 178 24.37 -13.40 4.45
N ARG A 179 23.40 -12.50 4.68
CA ARG A 179 22.65 -12.40 5.93
C ARG A 179 21.19 -12.07 5.68
N ILE A 180 20.31 -12.69 6.46
CA ILE A 180 18.88 -12.35 6.53
C ILE A 180 18.66 -11.66 7.87
N LEU A 181 18.15 -10.44 7.82
CA LEU A 181 17.95 -9.59 8.99
C LEU A 181 16.46 -9.37 9.21
N GLY A 182 16.03 -9.65 10.44
CA GLY A 182 14.65 -9.55 10.89
C GLY A 182 14.43 -8.41 11.88
N LYS A 183 13.18 -7.99 11.96
CA LYS A 183 12.67 -7.12 13.02
C LYS A 183 12.69 -7.88 14.36
N PRO A 184 12.60 -7.20 15.51
CA PRO A 184 12.62 -7.85 16.83
C PRO A 184 11.57 -8.95 17.03
N TRP A 185 10.45 -8.89 16.30
CA TRP A 185 9.40 -9.91 16.27
C TRP A 185 9.59 -10.99 15.18
N GLY A 186 10.79 -11.08 14.60
CA GLY A 186 11.26 -12.13 13.70
C GLY A 186 10.70 -12.12 12.27
N ARG A 187 10.10 -11.00 11.84
CA ARG A 187 9.74 -10.78 10.42
C ARG A 187 10.95 -10.28 9.62
N LEU A 188 11.12 -10.75 8.40
CA LEU A 188 12.09 -10.25 7.42
C LEU A 188 12.01 -8.72 7.30
N ALA A 189 13.15 -8.06 7.51
CA ALA A 189 13.29 -6.61 7.42
C ALA A 189 14.24 -6.20 6.28
N MET A 190 15.31 -6.98 6.08
CA MET A 190 16.37 -6.65 5.15
C MET A 190 17.21 -7.90 4.84
N VAL A 191 17.88 -7.91 3.70
CA VAL A 191 18.98 -8.85 3.44
C VAL A 191 20.26 -8.11 3.11
N GLU A 192 21.39 -8.69 3.51
CA GLU A 192 22.71 -8.32 3.00
C GLU A 192 23.08 -9.34 1.92
N ALA A 193 23.37 -8.87 0.70
CA ALA A 193 23.60 -9.72 -0.45
C ALA A 193 24.82 -9.29 -1.27
N ARG A 194 25.45 -10.28 -1.89
CA ARG A 194 26.48 -10.14 -2.92
C ARG A 194 25.89 -10.46 -4.28
N MET A 195 26.01 -9.52 -5.21
CA MET A 195 25.59 -9.68 -6.59
C MET A 195 26.81 -9.61 -7.50
N THR A 196 27.00 -10.63 -8.32
CA THR A 196 28.08 -10.68 -9.30
C THR A 196 27.57 -10.18 -10.63
N LEU A 197 28.16 -9.08 -11.10
CA LEU A 197 27.86 -8.45 -12.38
C LEU A 197 29.04 -8.65 -13.32
N ILE A 198 28.76 -9.13 -14.53
CA ILE A 198 29.77 -9.26 -15.59
C ILE A 198 29.53 -8.13 -16.57
N ALA A 199 30.53 -7.27 -16.76
CA ALA A 199 30.45 -6.15 -17.69
C ALA A 199 31.19 -6.49 -18.98
N HIS A 200 30.47 -6.45 -20.10
CA HIS A 200 31.02 -6.62 -21.44
C HIS A 200 31.26 -5.25 -22.05
N ILE A 201 32.48 -5.09 -22.58
CA ILE A 201 32.92 -3.85 -23.20
C ILE A 201 33.57 -4.24 -24.54
N PRO A 202 33.12 -3.67 -25.67
CA PRO A 202 33.67 -4.03 -26.97
C PRO A 202 35.20 -3.89 -27.00
N ARG A 203 35.89 -4.96 -27.42
CA ARG A 203 37.37 -5.01 -27.57
C ARG A 203 38.16 -4.88 -26.25
N VAL A 204 37.51 -5.03 -25.10
CA VAL A 204 38.12 -5.11 -23.78
C VAL A 204 37.73 -6.43 -23.14
N LYS A 205 38.60 -6.99 -22.28
CA LYS A 205 38.27 -8.22 -21.53
C LYS A 205 37.11 -7.94 -20.57
N ASP A 206 36.20 -8.91 -20.46
CA ASP A 206 35.08 -8.86 -19.52
C ASP A 206 35.56 -8.51 -18.11
N GLN A 207 34.85 -7.57 -17.48
CA GLN A 207 35.13 -7.13 -16.13
C GLN A 207 34.10 -7.72 -15.17
N VAL A 208 34.56 -8.50 -14.19
CA VAL A 208 33.71 -9.01 -13.13
C VAL A 208 33.70 -8.03 -11.97
N ARG A 209 32.50 -7.63 -11.54
CA ARG A 209 32.31 -6.77 -10.38
C ARG A 209 31.34 -7.41 -9.40
N VAL A 210 31.75 -7.48 -8.14
CA VAL A 210 30.86 -7.88 -7.03
C VAL A 210 30.30 -6.62 -6.38
N LEU A 211 28.98 -6.53 -6.31
CA LEU A 211 28.24 -5.51 -5.60
C LEU A 211 27.78 -6.09 -4.27
N ARG A 212 28.12 -5.44 -3.16
CA ARG A 212 27.60 -5.76 -1.83
C ARG A 212 26.53 -4.75 -1.47
N VAL A 213 25.31 -5.22 -1.28
CA VAL A 213 24.13 -4.36 -1.10
C VAL A 213 23.28 -4.83 0.07
N ARG A 214 22.59 -3.87 0.68
CA ARG A 214 21.47 -4.08 1.59
C ARG A 214 20.18 -3.91 0.81
N LEU A 215 19.29 -4.88 0.85
CA LEU A 215 18.00 -4.83 0.17
C LEU A 215 16.87 -4.89 1.20
N ILE A 216 15.87 -4.04 1.02
CA ILE A 216 14.64 -4.08 1.82
C ILE A 216 13.47 -4.61 0.98
N PRO A 217 12.64 -5.51 1.52
CA PRO A 217 11.43 -5.96 0.86
C PRO A 217 10.38 -4.84 0.84
N GLN A 218 9.53 -4.84 -0.18
CA GLN A 218 8.33 -4.00 -0.23
C GLN A 218 7.07 -4.84 0.02
N PRO A 219 5.99 -4.21 0.52
CA PRO A 219 4.70 -4.89 0.71
C PRO A 219 4.14 -5.54 -0.57
N GLN A 220 4.49 -5.03 -1.77
CA GLN A 220 4.00 -5.59 -3.05
C GLN A 220 4.88 -6.72 -3.61
N GLY A 221 5.85 -7.23 -2.84
CA GLY A 221 6.73 -8.33 -3.26
C GLY A 221 7.99 -7.91 -4.01
N SER A 222 8.20 -6.62 -4.30
CA SER A 222 9.44 -6.12 -4.88
C SER A 222 10.53 -5.86 -3.83
N TRP A 223 11.75 -5.55 -4.27
CA TRP A 223 12.89 -5.21 -3.42
C TRP A 223 13.53 -3.89 -3.84
N TYR A 224 14.09 -3.17 -2.88
CA TYR A 224 14.77 -1.90 -3.11
C TYR A 224 16.16 -1.96 -2.51
N VAL A 225 17.12 -1.36 -3.20
CA VAL A 225 18.49 -1.21 -2.68
C VAL A 225 18.49 -0.08 -1.66
N LEU A 226 18.77 -0.44 -0.41
CA LEU A 226 18.85 0.50 0.71
C LEU A 226 20.23 1.14 0.81
N ASP A 227 21.27 0.31 0.80
CA ASP A 227 22.65 0.75 1.01
C ASP A 227 23.59 -0.15 0.22
N ALA A 228 24.82 0.32 0.03
CA ALA A 228 25.88 -0.46 -0.54
C ALA A 228 27.15 -0.35 0.27
N TYR A 229 27.92 -1.43 0.24
CA TYR A 229 29.18 -1.49 0.95
C TYR A 229 30.23 -0.66 0.21
N ASP A 230 30.91 0.22 0.93
CA ASP A 230 32.11 0.89 0.44
C ASP A 230 33.31 -0.01 0.73
N GLU A 231 33.81 -0.71 -0.29
CA GLU A 231 34.98 -1.60 -0.15
C GLU A 231 36.25 -0.83 0.24
N ALA A 232 36.41 0.41 -0.22
CA ALA A 232 37.59 1.22 0.11
C ALA A 232 37.54 1.68 1.57
N ALA A 233 36.37 2.12 2.04
CA ALA A 233 36.17 2.55 3.42
C ALA A 233 35.82 1.40 4.39
N ARG A 234 35.65 0.17 3.87
CA ARG A 234 35.25 -1.05 4.60
C ARG A 234 34.06 -0.84 5.54
N ARG A 235 33.01 -0.19 5.03
CA ARG A 235 31.78 0.08 5.80
C ARG A 235 30.55 0.19 4.91
N TRP A 236 29.39 -0.07 5.48
CA TRP A 236 28.12 0.38 4.95
C TRP A 236 28.11 1.92 4.89
N ARG A 237 27.63 2.50 3.79
CA ARG A 237 27.74 3.95 3.59
C ARG A 237 26.79 4.70 4.51
N ALA A 238 25.52 4.33 4.45
CA ALA A 238 24.48 4.84 5.34
C ALA A 238 24.55 4.15 6.69
N GLY A 239 24.92 2.87 6.71
CA GLY A 239 24.97 2.08 7.94
C GLY A 239 23.58 1.90 8.53
N ASP A 240 23.48 2.01 9.85
CA ASP A 240 22.22 1.85 10.59
C ASP A 240 21.65 3.20 11.03
N ALA A 241 21.96 4.27 10.28
CA ALA A 241 21.36 5.58 10.51
C ALA A 241 19.84 5.52 10.30
N PRO A 242 19.03 6.17 11.15
CA PRO A 242 17.57 6.21 10.98
C PRO A 242 17.14 6.71 9.60
N LEU A 243 16.27 5.94 8.92
CA LEU A 243 15.65 6.32 7.63
C LEU A 243 14.41 7.21 7.80
N TYR A 244 14.28 7.81 8.97
CA TYR A 244 13.15 8.65 9.36
C TYR A 244 13.66 9.84 10.15
N SER A 245 12.85 10.89 10.16
CA SER A 245 13.07 12.07 10.98
C SER A 245 11.72 12.59 11.46
N ILE A 246 11.73 13.41 12.51
CA ILE A 246 10.53 14.10 13.01
C ILE A 246 9.85 14.84 11.85
N ALA A 247 10.62 15.63 11.09
CA ALA A 247 10.11 16.39 9.96
C ALA A 247 9.49 15.51 8.85
N ALA A 248 10.06 14.31 8.59
CA ALA A 248 9.47 13.38 7.64
C ALA A 248 8.15 12.79 8.15
N ILE A 249 8.08 12.41 9.43
CA ILE A 249 6.85 11.88 10.03
C ILE A 249 5.75 12.96 10.04
N GLU A 250 6.09 14.18 10.46
CA GLU A 250 5.21 15.35 10.45
C GLU A 250 4.68 15.67 9.05
N LYS A 251 5.53 15.52 8.02
CA LYS A 251 5.13 15.72 6.62
C LYS A 251 4.18 14.64 6.12
N ASP A 252 4.47 13.37 6.40
CA ASP A 252 3.80 12.24 5.74
C ASP A 252 2.48 11.88 6.44
N LEU A 253 2.49 11.80 7.78
CA LEU A 253 1.38 11.25 8.58
C LEU A 253 0.03 11.95 8.38
N PRO A 254 -0.07 13.30 8.23
CA PRO A 254 -1.37 13.96 7.98
C PRO A 254 -2.12 13.40 6.77
N SER A 255 -1.41 12.99 5.71
CA SER A 255 -2.06 12.41 4.53
C SER A 255 -2.72 11.05 4.82
N TYR A 256 -2.08 10.23 5.67
CA TYR A 256 -2.60 8.93 6.09
C TYR A 256 -3.77 9.07 7.06
N VAL A 257 -3.73 10.05 7.97
CA VAL A 257 -4.88 10.40 8.81
C VAL A 257 -6.04 10.93 7.95
N GLY A 258 -5.73 11.72 6.93
CA GLY A 258 -6.72 12.16 5.94
C GLY A 258 -7.38 10.99 5.22
N GLY A 259 -6.59 9.99 4.79
CA GLY A 259 -7.10 8.74 4.22
C GLY A 259 -7.97 7.92 5.20
N TYR A 260 -7.59 7.88 6.48
CA TYR A 260 -8.38 7.26 7.55
C TYR A 260 -9.77 7.90 7.65
N LEU A 261 -9.85 9.23 7.71
CA LEU A 261 -11.12 9.97 7.82
C LEU A 261 -11.93 9.99 6.52
N TRP A 262 -11.24 10.00 5.37
CA TRP A 262 -11.89 9.92 4.06
C TRP A 262 -12.74 8.65 3.94
N ASN A 263 -12.28 7.53 4.49
CA ASN A 263 -13.05 6.27 4.51
C ASN A 263 -14.28 6.28 5.44
N GLU A 264 -14.47 7.35 6.22
CA GLU A 264 -15.68 7.60 7.00
C GLU A 264 -16.51 8.75 6.44
N SER A 265 -16.12 9.32 5.30
CA SER A 265 -16.77 10.49 4.71
C SER A 265 -17.70 10.06 3.57
N TYR A 266 -18.78 10.81 3.39
CA TYR A 266 -19.81 10.56 2.38
C TYR A 266 -20.19 11.88 1.74
N VAL A 267 -20.49 11.85 0.45
CA VAL A 267 -21.00 13.01 -0.28
C VAL A 267 -22.27 12.63 -1.02
N ARG A 268 -23.17 13.59 -1.18
CA ARG A 268 -24.42 13.37 -1.91
C ARG A 268 -24.11 12.95 -3.35
N GLY A 269 -24.72 11.84 -3.79
CA GLY A 269 -24.44 11.26 -5.12
C GLY A 269 -23.07 10.57 -5.23
N GLY A 270 -22.37 10.37 -4.10
CA GLY A 270 -21.17 9.57 -3.99
C GLY A 270 -21.44 8.08 -3.85
N GLN A 271 -20.37 7.30 -3.66
CA GLN A 271 -20.44 5.86 -3.44
C GLN A 271 -20.38 5.51 -1.95
N LYS A 272 -20.86 4.31 -1.61
CA LYS A 272 -20.60 3.70 -0.32
C LYS A 272 -19.10 3.51 -0.09
N GLN A 273 -18.66 3.54 1.16
CA GLN A 273 -17.27 3.30 1.51
C GLN A 273 -16.98 1.80 1.59
N TYR A 274 -15.75 1.41 1.26
CA TYR A 274 -15.34 0.02 1.35
C TYR A 274 -14.57 -0.20 2.66
N PRO A 275 -15.10 -0.99 3.60
CA PRO A 275 -14.37 -1.32 4.80
C PRO A 275 -13.09 -2.06 4.38
N ILE A 276 -11.95 -1.58 4.87
CA ILE A 276 -10.69 -2.25 4.57
C ILE A 276 -10.67 -3.57 5.34
N ASN A 277 -10.56 -4.68 4.62
CA ASN A 277 -10.74 -6.01 5.17
C ASN A 277 -9.49 -6.51 5.90
N TYR A 278 -9.26 -5.95 7.08
CA TYR A 278 -8.31 -6.44 8.06
C TYR A 278 -9.06 -7.20 9.19
N THR A 279 -9.67 -8.33 8.84
CA THR A 279 -10.55 -9.24 9.64
C THR A 279 -10.12 -9.78 11.03
N GLU A 280 -9.06 -9.31 11.68
CA GLU A 280 -8.50 -10.06 12.86
C GLU A 280 -8.04 -9.22 14.07
N THR A 281 -8.00 -7.88 13.99
CA THR A 281 -7.78 -7.08 15.22
C THR A 281 -9.11 -6.55 15.74
N ARG A 282 -9.21 -6.36 17.07
CA ARG A 282 -10.40 -5.77 17.69
C ARG A 282 -10.72 -4.39 17.10
N PHE A 283 -9.70 -3.54 16.98
CA PHE A 283 -9.80 -2.23 16.33
C PHE A 283 -10.40 -2.29 14.92
N TRP A 284 -9.89 -3.16 14.03
CA TRP A 284 -10.41 -3.23 12.67
C TRP A 284 -11.78 -3.89 12.57
N SER A 285 -12.11 -4.77 13.51
CA SER A 285 -13.44 -5.36 13.61
C SER A 285 -14.47 -4.29 14.00
N ALA A 286 -14.16 -3.47 15.01
CA ALA A 286 -14.99 -2.34 15.43
C ALA A 286 -15.11 -1.30 14.30
N ARG A 287 -13.99 -0.92 13.69
CA ARG A 287 -13.96 0.02 12.56
C ARG A 287 -14.77 -0.46 11.36
N ARG A 288 -14.70 -1.75 11.04
CA ARG A 288 -15.53 -2.33 9.97
C ARG A 288 -17.01 -2.20 10.29
N ALA A 289 -17.43 -2.60 11.49
CA ALA A 289 -18.82 -2.51 11.90
C ALA A 289 -19.33 -1.06 11.80
N ALA A 290 -18.53 -0.08 12.22
CA ALA A 290 -18.87 1.33 12.08
C ALA A 290 -19.02 1.78 10.62
N ILE A 291 -18.11 1.36 9.72
CA ILE A 291 -18.21 1.69 8.28
C ILE A 291 -19.45 1.01 7.66
N GLU A 292 -19.75 -0.24 8.03
CA GLU A 292 -20.93 -0.96 7.57
C GLU A 292 -22.23 -0.28 8.03
N GLU A 293 -22.27 0.21 9.27
CA GLU A 293 -23.39 1.00 9.79
C GLU A 293 -23.55 2.32 9.02
N LEU A 294 -22.46 3.06 8.80
CA LEU A 294 -22.48 4.29 8.01
C LEU A 294 -22.95 4.04 6.57
N ASN A 295 -22.51 2.93 5.96
CA ASN A 295 -22.97 2.50 4.65
C ASN A 295 -24.47 2.20 4.63
N ALA A 296 -25.00 1.55 5.67
CA ALA A 296 -26.42 1.27 5.79
C ALA A 296 -27.23 2.56 5.95
N ARG A 297 -26.77 3.51 6.79
CA ARG A 297 -27.37 4.84 6.94
C ARG A 297 -27.37 5.62 5.62
N PHE A 298 -26.27 5.55 4.86
CA PHE A 298 -26.14 6.22 3.57
C PHE A 298 -27.06 5.61 2.51
N ALA A 299 -27.07 4.29 2.37
CA ALA A 299 -27.94 3.58 1.45
C ALA A 299 -29.43 3.78 1.76
N GLY A 300 -29.78 3.89 3.05
CA GLY A 300 -31.14 4.19 3.51
C GLY A 300 -31.55 5.66 3.42
N GLY A 301 -30.65 6.57 3.00
CA GLY A 301 -30.93 8.01 2.91
C GLY A 301 -30.99 8.74 4.27
N ALA A 302 -30.70 8.05 5.38
CA ALA A 302 -30.60 8.66 6.71
C ALA A 302 -29.33 9.52 6.86
N LEU A 303 -28.31 9.24 6.04
CA LEU A 303 -27.10 10.03 5.89
C LEU A 303 -26.95 10.37 4.40
N VAL A 304 -26.75 11.64 4.04
CA VAL A 304 -26.49 12.01 2.63
C VAL A 304 -25.16 12.73 2.44
N ASP A 305 -24.61 13.27 3.51
CA ASP A 305 -23.29 13.89 3.53
C ASP A 305 -22.67 13.73 4.91
N ARG A 306 -21.38 13.42 4.96
CA ARG A 306 -20.57 13.30 6.16
C ARG A 306 -19.16 13.75 5.85
N HIS A 307 -18.65 14.74 6.56
CA HIS A 307 -17.30 15.23 6.37
C HIS A 307 -16.72 15.80 7.67
N PHE A 308 -15.43 16.12 7.62
CA PHE A 308 -14.67 16.63 8.75
C PHE A 308 -14.15 18.03 8.45
N GLU A 309 -14.41 18.97 9.36
CA GLU A 309 -13.97 20.36 9.31
C GLU A 309 -12.97 20.65 10.45
N ASP A 310 -12.19 21.72 10.31
CA ASP A 310 -11.28 22.25 11.35
C ASP A 310 -10.29 21.23 11.95
N LEU A 311 -9.84 20.27 11.13
CA LEU A 311 -8.98 19.19 11.59
C LEU A 311 -7.61 19.69 12.02
N THR A 312 -7.22 19.29 13.22
CA THR A 312 -5.88 19.46 13.77
C THR A 312 -5.31 18.11 14.18
N LEU A 313 -4.04 17.90 13.86
CA LEU A 313 -3.29 16.70 14.23
C LEU A 313 -2.07 17.10 15.04
N GLN A 314 -1.91 16.50 16.21
CA GLN A 314 -0.70 16.63 17.01
C GLN A 314 -0.07 15.25 17.19
N ILE A 315 1.20 15.11 16.84
CA ILE A 315 1.96 13.89 17.15
C ILE A 315 2.43 14.01 18.59
N LEU A 316 2.00 13.07 19.43
CA LEU A 316 2.33 13.07 20.86
C LEU A 316 3.64 12.32 21.13
N ARG A 317 3.85 11.23 20.40
CA ARG A 317 5.00 10.34 20.56
C ARG A 317 5.17 9.47 19.32
N PHE A 318 6.41 9.12 19.01
CA PHE A 318 6.73 8.07 18.05
C PHE A 318 7.59 6.99 18.73
N ASP A 319 7.01 5.79 18.83
CA ASP A 319 7.65 4.60 19.36
C ASP A 319 8.35 3.86 18.23
N ASP A 320 9.56 4.31 17.89
CA ASP A 320 10.40 3.65 16.91
C ASP A 320 10.87 2.29 17.39
N THR A 321 10.92 1.34 16.46
CA THR A 321 11.34 -0.03 16.73
C THR A 321 12.59 -0.40 15.96
N THR A 322 12.75 0.05 14.71
CA THR A 322 13.91 -0.27 13.88
C THR A 322 14.48 1.00 13.24
N PHE A 323 15.76 1.00 12.88
CA PHE A 323 16.37 2.13 12.16
C PHE A 323 15.77 2.32 10.76
N LEU A 324 15.11 1.29 10.20
CA LEU A 324 14.36 1.39 8.95
C LEU A 324 13.08 2.24 9.11
N GLY A 325 12.75 2.60 10.35
CA GLY A 325 11.65 3.46 10.73
C GLY A 325 10.33 2.74 10.92
N ASP A 326 10.35 1.44 11.21
CA ASP A 326 9.19 0.82 11.83
C ASP A 326 8.90 1.51 13.17
N GLY A 327 7.63 1.77 13.47
CA GLY A 327 7.26 2.31 14.77
C GLY A 327 5.80 2.71 14.86
N VAL A 328 5.36 3.12 16.05
CA VAL A 328 3.98 3.54 16.28
C VAL A 328 3.93 5.03 16.60
N ALA A 329 3.25 5.79 15.76
CA ALA A 329 2.90 7.18 16.04
C ALA A 329 1.62 7.20 16.87
N THR A 330 1.68 7.76 18.08
CA THR A 330 0.48 8.12 18.85
C THR A 330 0.14 9.57 18.56
N VAL A 331 -1.08 9.81 18.08
CA VAL A 331 -1.53 11.13 17.66
C VAL A 331 -2.80 11.53 18.38
N ARG A 332 -2.96 12.83 18.59
CA ARG A 332 -4.22 13.47 18.95
C ARG A 332 -4.80 14.11 17.71
N LEU A 333 -5.99 13.65 17.34
CA LEU A 333 -6.80 14.23 16.28
C LEU A 333 -7.95 15.01 16.91
N ALA A 334 -8.16 16.24 16.49
CA ALA A 334 -9.31 17.04 16.93
C ALA A 334 -9.91 17.81 15.75
N GLY A 335 -11.22 18.04 15.78
CA GLY A 335 -11.93 18.81 14.76
C GLY A 335 -13.43 18.78 14.96
N THR A 336 -14.15 19.01 13.86
CA THR A 336 -15.62 19.01 13.83
C THR A 336 -16.10 17.96 12.83
N LEU A 337 -16.89 17.00 13.29
CA LEU A 337 -17.65 16.11 12.43
C LEU A 337 -18.94 16.81 12.02
N VAL A 338 -19.24 16.79 10.72
CA VAL A 338 -20.47 17.31 10.14
C VAL A 338 -21.22 16.18 9.46
N GLU A 339 -22.51 16.06 9.77
CA GLU A 339 -23.41 15.14 9.08
C GLU A 339 -24.65 15.90 8.57
N VAL A 340 -25.13 15.52 7.39
CA VAL A 340 -26.38 15.97 6.81
C VAL A 340 -27.28 14.77 6.56
N ASP A 341 -28.52 14.84 7.03
CA ASP A 341 -29.52 13.79 6.83
C ASP A 341 -30.29 13.96 5.49
N GLY A 342 -31.14 12.98 5.16
CA GLY A 342 -31.98 13.02 3.96
C GLY A 342 -33.00 14.17 3.90
N LYS A 343 -33.27 14.83 5.03
CA LYS A 343 -34.14 16.02 5.11
C LYS A 343 -33.36 17.33 4.95
N GLY A 344 -32.03 17.26 4.87
CA GLY A 344 -31.14 18.42 4.81
C GLY A 344 -30.79 19.01 6.17
N THR A 345 -31.13 18.33 7.27
CA THR A 345 -30.74 18.76 8.61
C THR A 345 -29.24 18.60 8.77
N LYS A 346 -28.53 19.71 9.05
CA LYS A 346 -27.10 19.70 9.37
C LYS A 346 -26.92 19.52 10.88
N THR A 347 -26.12 18.54 11.27
CA THR A 347 -25.63 18.37 12.63
C THR A 347 -24.11 18.52 12.63
N SER A 348 -23.56 19.06 13.72
CA SER A 348 -22.12 19.27 13.84
C SER A 348 -21.69 19.03 15.28
N GLN A 349 -20.62 18.24 15.45
CA GLN A 349 -20.11 17.84 16.75
C GLN A 349 -18.60 17.99 16.77
N ARG A 350 -18.06 18.66 17.80
CA ARG A 350 -16.62 18.67 18.05
C ARG A 350 -16.18 17.34 18.63
N PHE A 351 -15.02 16.88 18.21
CA PHE A 351 -14.42 15.64 18.71
C PHE A 351 -12.94 15.82 19.00
N THR A 352 -12.42 14.94 19.85
CA THR A 352 -10.99 14.72 20.06
C THR A 352 -10.80 13.23 20.26
N GLN A 353 -9.88 12.62 19.51
CA GLN A 353 -9.62 11.19 19.55
C GLN A 353 -8.11 10.95 19.58
N LEU A 354 -7.64 10.05 20.44
CA LEU A 354 -6.29 9.52 20.33
C LEU A 354 -6.29 8.32 19.38
N LEU A 355 -5.37 8.34 18.43
CA LEU A 355 -5.20 7.29 17.44
C LEU A 355 -3.75 6.80 17.47
N LYS A 356 -3.54 5.54 17.10
CA LYS A 356 -2.21 5.00 16.82
C LYS A 356 -2.08 4.58 15.37
N PHE A 357 -0.96 4.96 14.77
CA PHE A 357 -0.59 4.60 13.42
C PHE A 357 0.73 3.84 13.43
N TYR A 358 0.74 2.61 12.93
CA TYR A 358 1.97 1.86 12.67
C TYR A 358 2.59 2.35 11.38
N ARG A 359 3.79 2.94 11.46
CA ARG A 359 4.67 3.19 10.34
C ARG A 359 5.40 1.90 10.01
N GLN A 360 5.23 1.40 8.79
CA GLN A 360 5.97 0.25 8.31
C GLN A 360 7.26 0.71 7.61
N SER A 361 8.35 -0.02 7.82
CA SER A 361 9.56 0.12 7.01
C SER A 361 9.31 -0.29 5.56
N SER A 362 9.42 0.67 4.64
CA SER A 362 9.44 0.45 3.19
C SER A 362 10.26 1.55 2.53
N ALA A 363 10.45 1.46 1.20
CA ALA A 363 11.18 2.51 0.47
C ALA A 363 10.49 3.89 0.56
N PHE A 364 9.17 3.85 0.79
CA PHE A 364 8.34 5.01 1.07
C PHE A 364 7.68 4.82 2.44
N ALA A 365 7.43 5.88 3.18
CA ALA A 365 6.74 5.76 4.47
C ALA A 365 5.29 5.35 4.24
N VAL A 366 4.87 4.22 4.82
CA VAL A 366 3.46 3.77 4.80
C VAL A 366 2.97 3.66 6.24
N TYR A 367 1.78 4.21 6.50
CA TYR A 367 1.18 4.18 7.83
C TYR A 367 -0.17 3.47 7.79
N TYR A 368 -0.40 2.64 8.81
CA TYR A 368 -1.64 1.92 9.01
C TYR A 368 -2.25 2.33 10.34
N PRO A 369 -3.53 2.70 10.40
CA PRO A 369 -4.21 2.88 11.67
C PRO A 369 -4.31 1.51 12.35
N VAL A 370 -3.92 1.44 13.62
CA VAL A 370 -3.82 0.19 14.38
C VAL A 370 -4.58 0.22 15.69
N ASP A 371 -4.96 1.40 16.16
CA ASP A 371 -5.69 1.57 17.42
C ASP A 371 -6.42 2.91 17.45
N ALA A 372 -7.47 2.95 18.25
CA ALA A 372 -8.12 4.16 18.72
C ALA A 372 -8.36 4.05 20.22
N GLN A 373 -8.33 5.20 20.89
CA GLN A 373 -8.75 5.29 22.28
C GLN A 373 -10.25 5.56 22.33
N GLU A 374 -10.93 4.77 23.15
CA GLU A 374 -12.35 4.91 23.48
C GLU A 374 -12.57 6.05 24.48
N ASP A 375 -13.82 6.49 24.63
CA ASP A 375 -14.20 7.58 25.54
C ASP A 375 -13.87 7.28 27.01
N ASP A 376 -13.83 6.00 27.39
CA ASP A 376 -13.43 5.54 28.73
C ASP A 376 -11.91 5.54 28.96
N GLY A 377 -11.13 5.95 27.95
CA GLY A 377 -9.68 5.99 27.96
C GLY A 377 -8.99 4.66 27.66
N SER A 378 -9.76 3.58 27.46
CA SER A 378 -9.21 2.29 27.02
C SER A 378 -8.81 2.34 25.54
N TRP A 379 -7.84 1.50 25.17
CA TRP A 379 -7.49 1.30 23.77
C TRP A 379 -8.25 0.09 23.24
N ASP A 380 -8.69 0.15 21.99
CA ASP A 380 -9.36 -0.96 21.32
C ASP A 380 -8.53 -2.26 21.33
N SER A 381 -7.20 -2.12 21.23
CA SER A 381 -6.24 -3.23 21.35
C SER A 381 -6.01 -3.73 22.80
N GLY A 382 -6.55 -3.03 23.81
CA GLY A 382 -6.14 -3.19 25.20
C GLY A 382 -4.80 -2.51 25.53
N GLY A 383 -4.22 -1.77 24.57
CA GLY A 383 -2.96 -1.06 24.69
C GLY A 383 -1.75 -1.85 24.17
N ASP A 384 -1.91 -3.16 23.97
CA ASP A 384 -0.91 -4.02 23.34
C ASP A 384 -1.19 -4.18 21.85
N LEU A 385 -0.32 -3.60 21.03
CA LEU A 385 -0.44 -3.64 19.59
C LEU A 385 0.12 -4.92 18.96
N ALA A 386 0.74 -5.82 19.74
CA ALA A 386 1.36 -7.06 19.27
C ALA A 386 1.99 -6.90 17.88
N LEU A 387 3.02 -6.04 17.75
CA LEU A 387 3.49 -5.49 16.47
C LEU A 387 3.77 -6.54 15.39
N GLY A 388 4.17 -7.76 15.76
CA GLY A 388 4.33 -8.85 14.81
C GLY A 388 3.02 -9.28 14.10
N LEU A 389 1.86 -9.12 14.74
CA LEU A 389 0.53 -9.35 14.15
C LEU A 389 0.11 -8.20 13.24
N VAL A 390 0.34 -6.96 13.67
CA VAL A 390 0.11 -5.76 12.86
C VAL A 390 0.96 -5.84 11.61
N ASP A 391 2.27 -5.97 11.77
CA ASP A 391 3.22 -6.02 10.67
C ASP A 391 2.89 -7.17 9.73
N ARG A 392 2.61 -8.39 10.24
CA ARG A 392 2.16 -9.58 9.47
C ARG A 392 1.10 -9.23 8.44
N ARG A 393 0.14 -8.40 8.83
CA ARG A 393 -1.05 -8.11 8.03
C ARG A 393 -0.83 -7.04 6.98
N TYR A 394 0.08 -6.10 7.23
CA TYR A 394 0.28 -4.93 6.38
C TYR A 394 1.49 -5.04 5.48
N GLY A 395 2.48 -5.86 5.87
CA GLY A 395 3.72 -6.06 5.12
C GLY A 395 3.84 -7.35 4.37
#